data_AF-A0A4Y2QZE7-F1
#
_entry.id   AF-A0A4Y2QZE7-F1
#
_cell.length_a   1.000
_cell.length_b   1.000
_cell.length_c   1.000
_cell.angle_alpha   90.00
_cell.angle_beta   90.00
_cell.angle_gamma   90.00
#
_symmetry.space_group_name_H-M   'P 1'
#
loop_
_entity.id
_entity.type
_entity.pdbx_description
1 polymer ?
#
loop_
_entity_poly.entity_id
_entity_poly.type
_entity_poly.pdbx_seq_one_letter_code
_entity_poly.pdbx_strand_id
1 'polypeptide(L)'
;MICLKLYHLLQILPSPILAGQLKLSMLFLPRQKKVQHLLQSTSEELSTATEIHLRKQGNRDSAAIIKELSAASLNRGTTIKKAPISFLQNPATLSPEQALVLMVVNGLSTRQYQRIREQAENLNCKLYPPYHKVKEAKHLCYPHGISVTGTSGEITSQTLVDHAVSRICHIEFVNEKLRLSTNTTFEVIMKWGRDGSEQNRYKQKFSEEIFSADKLFIICVVPLQIHSGTDDSKSVIWKNPVPSSTKYCRPIKFIFVKESTDLITT
;
A
#
# COMPACT_ATOMS: atom_id res chain seq x y z
N MET A 1 -38.07 -44.55 -18.44
CA MET A 1 -36.80 -45.30 -18.43
C MET A 1 -35.60 -44.49 -19.02
N ILE A 2 -35.62 -43.15 -18.92
CA ILE A 2 -34.54 -42.27 -19.44
C ILE A 2 -33.71 -41.66 -18.29
N CYS A 3 -34.31 -41.48 -17.10
CA CYS A 3 -33.63 -40.89 -15.93
C CYS A 3 -32.47 -41.73 -15.37
N LEU A 4 -32.52 -43.08 -15.44
CA LEU A 4 -31.44 -43.91 -14.90
C LEU A 4 -30.19 -43.96 -15.79
N LYS A 5 -30.32 -43.80 -17.11
CA LYS A 5 -29.17 -43.85 -18.03
C LYS A 5 -28.30 -42.58 -17.99
N LEU A 6 -28.86 -41.43 -17.59
CA LEU A 6 -28.10 -40.17 -17.48
C LEU A 6 -27.29 -40.06 -16.18
N TYR A 7 -27.71 -40.73 -15.10
CA TYR A 7 -26.99 -40.68 -13.83
C TYR A 7 -25.61 -41.34 -13.91
N HIS A 8 -25.46 -42.38 -14.75
CA HIS A 8 -24.18 -43.04 -15.00
C HIS A 8 -23.22 -42.23 -15.89
N LEU A 9 -23.73 -41.34 -16.76
CA LEU A 9 -22.88 -40.48 -17.60
C LEU A 9 -22.28 -39.28 -16.82
N LEU A 10 -22.89 -38.88 -15.70
CA LEU A 10 -22.42 -37.78 -14.85
C LEU A 10 -21.19 -38.12 -13.99
N GLN A 11 -20.82 -39.41 -13.87
CA GLN A 11 -19.63 -39.83 -13.12
C GLN A 11 -18.34 -39.88 -13.97
N ILE A 12 -18.40 -39.58 -15.27
CA ILE A 12 -17.28 -39.80 -16.21
C ILE A 12 -16.71 -38.49 -16.79
N LEU A 13 -17.26 -37.31 -16.47
CA LEU A 13 -16.81 -36.04 -17.04
C LEU A 13 -15.84 -35.28 -16.12
N PRO A 14 -14.59 -35.01 -16.54
CA PRO A 14 -13.58 -34.35 -15.72
C PRO A 14 -13.60 -32.83 -15.95
N SER A 15 -14.71 -32.14 -15.63
CA SER A 15 -14.62 -30.70 -15.33
C SER A 15 -15.86 -30.17 -14.61
N PRO A 16 -15.72 -29.37 -13.54
CA PRO A 16 -16.84 -28.73 -12.85
C PRO A 16 -17.60 -27.73 -13.74
N ILE A 17 -16.98 -27.28 -14.84
CA ILE A 17 -17.56 -26.31 -15.78
C ILE A 17 -18.60 -26.99 -16.70
N LEU A 18 -18.29 -28.19 -17.23
CA LEU A 18 -19.23 -28.93 -18.09
C LEU A 18 -20.44 -29.44 -17.29
N ALA A 19 -20.22 -29.87 -16.04
CA ALA A 19 -21.29 -30.27 -15.13
C ALA A 19 -22.24 -29.12 -14.80
N GLY A 20 -21.71 -27.89 -14.65
CA GLY A 20 -22.50 -26.68 -14.44
C GLY A 20 -23.38 -26.31 -15.64
N GLN A 21 -22.84 -26.39 -16.86
CA GLN A 21 -23.60 -26.11 -18.09
C GLN A 21 -24.68 -27.16 -18.38
N LEU A 22 -24.39 -28.44 -18.16
CA LEU A 22 -25.38 -29.53 -18.30
C LEU A 22 -26.49 -29.43 -17.25
N LYS A 23 -26.20 -29.02 -16.01
CA LYS A 23 -27.24 -28.75 -15.00
C LYS A 23 -28.15 -27.59 -15.38
N LEU A 24 -27.58 -26.50 -15.91
CA LEU A 24 -28.35 -25.32 -16.34
C LEU A 24 -29.27 -25.67 -17.51
N SER A 25 -28.78 -26.39 -18.51
CA SER A 25 -29.57 -26.81 -19.68
C SER A 25 -30.68 -27.79 -19.31
N MET A 26 -30.43 -28.72 -18.40
CA MET A 26 -31.43 -29.66 -17.89
C MET A 26 -32.55 -28.98 -17.08
N LEU A 27 -32.28 -27.86 -16.39
CA LEU A 27 -33.31 -27.08 -15.67
C LEU A 27 -34.07 -26.08 -16.56
N PHE A 28 -33.43 -25.62 -17.64
CA PHE A 28 -33.99 -24.63 -18.53
C PHE A 28 -35.03 -25.24 -19.49
N LEU A 29 -34.74 -26.41 -20.07
CA LEU A 29 -35.61 -27.06 -21.06
C LEU A 29 -37.04 -27.37 -20.55
N PRO A 30 -37.26 -27.86 -19.31
CA PRO A 30 -38.60 -28.10 -18.78
C PRO A 30 -39.38 -26.80 -18.53
N ARG A 31 -38.69 -25.72 -18.12
CA ARG A 31 -39.30 -24.40 -17.89
C ARG A 31 -39.67 -23.75 -19.22
N GLN A 32 -38.83 -23.87 -20.24
CA GLN A 32 -39.08 -23.35 -21.57
C GLN A 32 -40.34 -23.96 -22.20
N LYS A 33 -40.54 -25.29 -22.07
CA LYS A 33 -41.74 -25.97 -22.56
C LYS A 33 -43.03 -25.47 -21.89
N LYS A 34 -43.00 -25.17 -20.59
CA LYS A 34 -44.18 -24.64 -19.86
C LYS A 34 -44.59 -23.24 -20.32
N VAL A 35 -43.61 -22.42 -20.68
CA VAL A 35 -43.79 -21.01 -21.03
C VAL A 35 -43.88 -20.81 -22.56
N GLN A 36 -43.83 -21.89 -23.34
CA GLN A 36 -43.78 -21.85 -24.80
C GLN A 36 -44.99 -21.15 -25.44
N HIS A 37 -46.16 -21.26 -24.82
CA HIS A 37 -47.37 -20.56 -25.25
C HIS A 37 -47.32 -19.04 -25.00
N LEU A 38 -46.55 -18.59 -24.00
CA LEU A 38 -46.38 -17.17 -23.65
C LEU A 38 -45.28 -16.49 -24.49
N LEU A 39 -44.37 -17.27 -25.07
CA LEU A 39 -43.29 -16.77 -25.94
C LEU A 39 -43.80 -16.28 -27.32
N GLN A 40 -45.10 -16.36 -27.59
CA GLN A 40 -45.72 -15.82 -28.81
C GLN A 40 -45.95 -14.31 -28.73
N SER A 41 -45.96 -13.72 -27.54
CA SER A 41 -46.18 -12.28 -27.31
C SER A 41 -44.88 -11.48 -27.39
N THR A 42 -45.00 -10.17 -27.61
CA THR A 42 -43.84 -9.28 -27.67
C THR A 42 -43.20 -9.08 -26.28
N SER A 43 -41.90 -8.75 -26.25
CA SER A 43 -41.18 -8.53 -24.98
C SER A 43 -41.77 -7.39 -24.14
N GLU A 44 -42.37 -6.38 -24.77
CA GLU A 44 -43.00 -5.23 -24.11
C GLU A 44 -44.32 -5.63 -23.46
N GLU A 45 -45.16 -6.39 -24.16
CA GLU A 45 -46.42 -6.94 -23.63
C GLU A 45 -46.16 -7.87 -22.45
N LEU A 46 -45.14 -8.73 -22.55
CA LEU A 46 -44.73 -9.62 -21.45
C LEU A 46 -44.22 -8.84 -20.24
N SER A 47 -43.45 -7.77 -20.46
CA SER A 47 -42.97 -6.91 -19.36
C SER A 47 -44.12 -6.18 -18.66
N THR A 48 -45.06 -5.65 -19.44
CA THR A 48 -46.24 -4.94 -18.94
C THR A 48 -47.20 -5.88 -18.21
N ALA A 49 -47.45 -7.08 -18.75
CA ALA A 49 -48.27 -8.10 -18.11
C ALA A 49 -47.64 -8.55 -16.77
N THR A 50 -46.31 -8.73 -16.75
CA THR A 50 -45.58 -9.09 -15.53
C THR A 50 -45.63 -7.97 -14.49
N GLU A 51 -45.47 -6.71 -14.89
CA GLU A 51 -45.61 -5.55 -14.00
C GLU A 51 -47.00 -5.52 -13.34
N ILE A 52 -48.07 -5.64 -14.15
CA ILE A 52 -49.46 -5.61 -13.67
C ILE A 52 -49.71 -6.77 -12.70
N HIS A 53 -49.19 -7.97 -13.02
CA HIS A 53 -49.34 -9.14 -12.16
C HIS A 53 -48.65 -8.96 -10.81
N LEU A 54 -47.42 -8.45 -10.80
CA LEU A 54 -46.67 -8.19 -9.57
C LEU A 54 -47.34 -7.11 -8.70
N ARG A 55 -47.91 -6.07 -9.31
CA ARG A 55 -48.71 -5.06 -8.58
C ARG A 55 -49.97 -5.66 -7.95
N LYS A 56 -50.68 -6.53 -8.68
CA LYS A 56 -51.87 -7.24 -8.16
C LYS A 56 -51.53 -8.17 -7.00
N GLN A 57 -50.34 -8.77 -7.00
CA GLN A 57 -49.82 -9.58 -5.91
C GLN A 57 -49.25 -8.77 -4.73
N GLY A 58 -49.26 -7.43 -4.82
CA GLY A 58 -48.72 -6.54 -3.79
C GLY A 58 -47.20 -6.39 -3.81
N ASN A 59 -46.49 -7.02 -4.74
CA ASN A 59 -45.04 -6.93 -4.89
C ASN A 59 -44.64 -5.67 -5.69
N ARG A 60 -44.79 -4.51 -5.04
CA ARG A 60 -44.62 -3.18 -5.67
C ARG A 60 -43.18 -2.91 -6.09
N ASP A 61 -42.20 -3.35 -5.30
CA ASP A 61 -40.78 -3.12 -5.60
C ASP A 61 -40.33 -3.89 -6.85
N SER A 62 -40.74 -5.16 -6.98
CA SER A 62 -40.43 -5.96 -8.16
C SER A 62 -41.11 -5.40 -9.42
N ALA A 63 -42.34 -4.89 -9.30
CA ALA A 63 -43.02 -4.22 -10.40
C ALA A 63 -42.31 -2.93 -10.83
N ALA A 64 -41.83 -2.13 -9.87
CA ALA A 64 -41.07 -0.91 -10.15
C ALA A 64 -39.76 -1.21 -10.90
N ILE A 65 -39.04 -2.27 -10.50
CA ILE A 65 -37.82 -2.72 -11.18
C ILE A 65 -38.11 -3.16 -12.62
N ILE A 66 -39.17 -3.94 -12.86
CA ILE A 66 -39.54 -4.37 -14.22
C ILE A 66 -39.90 -3.16 -15.09
N LYS A 67 -40.67 -2.21 -14.56
CA LYS A 67 -41.02 -0.96 -15.25
C LYS A 67 -39.77 -0.14 -15.60
N GLU A 68 -38.82 -0.06 -14.68
CA GLU A 68 -37.58 0.68 -14.91
C GLU A 68 -36.71 -0.01 -15.96
N LEU A 69 -36.66 -1.35 -15.97
CA LEU A 69 -35.92 -2.11 -16.97
C LEU A 69 -36.56 -2.08 -18.36
N SER A 70 -37.90 -2.01 -18.44
CA SER A 70 -38.62 -1.93 -19.71
C SER A 70 -38.59 -0.54 -20.33
N ALA A 71 -38.58 0.53 -19.52
CA ALA A 71 -38.55 1.92 -19.99
C ALA A 71 -37.14 2.47 -20.25
N ALA A 72 -36.08 1.77 -19.81
CA ALA A 72 -34.71 2.28 -19.86
C ALA A 72 -33.94 1.87 -21.12
N SER A 73 -32.88 2.63 -21.46
CA SER A 73 -31.94 2.27 -22.52
C SER A 73 -31.19 0.97 -22.18
N LEU A 74 -30.75 0.24 -23.22
CA LEU A 74 -29.99 -1.03 -23.15
C LEU A 74 -28.86 -1.05 -22.10
N ASN A 75 -28.31 0.11 -21.75
CA ASN A 75 -27.20 0.24 -20.83
C ASN A 75 -27.63 0.28 -19.35
N ARG A 76 -28.88 0.65 -19.01
CA ARG A 76 -29.32 0.79 -17.61
C ARG A 76 -29.33 -0.54 -16.86
N GLY A 77 -29.71 -1.63 -17.53
CA GLY A 77 -29.60 -2.99 -16.97
C GLY A 77 -28.15 -3.37 -16.66
N THR A 78 -27.18 -2.91 -17.46
CA THR A 78 -25.75 -3.10 -17.17
C THR A 78 -25.28 -2.23 -16.02
N THR A 79 -25.77 -0.99 -15.91
CA THR A 79 -25.47 -0.08 -14.79
C THR A 79 -26.01 -0.63 -13.47
N ILE A 80 -27.25 -1.13 -13.44
CA ILE A 80 -27.85 -1.76 -12.25
C ILE A 80 -27.07 -3.03 -11.84
N LYS A 81 -26.61 -3.83 -12.81
CA LYS A 81 -25.72 -4.98 -12.53
C LYS A 81 -24.35 -4.58 -12.00
N LYS A 82 -23.82 -3.44 -12.46
CA LYS A 82 -22.48 -2.94 -12.08
C LYS A 82 -22.48 -2.11 -10.80
N ALA A 83 -23.58 -1.46 -10.41
CA ALA A 83 -23.64 -0.59 -9.24
C ALA A 83 -23.30 -1.30 -7.90
N PRO A 84 -23.75 -2.55 -7.66
CA PRO A 84 -23.27 -3.32 -6.51
C PRO A 84 -21.79 -3.67 -6.62
N ILE A 85 -21.29 -3.94 -7.83
CA ILE A 85 -19.91 -4.34 -8.10
C ILE A 85 -18.93 -3.16 -7.95
N SER A 86 -19.34 -1.95 -8.32
CA SER A 86 -18.56 -0.73 -8.08
C SER A 86 -18.48 -0.38 -6.60
N PHE A 87 -19.50 -0.73 -5.81
CA PHE A 87 -19.46 -0.63 -4.35
C PHE A 87 -18.58 -1.71 -3.70
N LEU A 88 -18.37 -2.84 -4.38
CA LEU A 88 -17.52 -3.95 -3.96
C LEU A 88 -16.08 -3.86 -4.49
N GLN A 89 -15.69 -2.74 -5.11
CA GLN A 89 -14.26 -2.45 -5.23
C GLN A 89 -13.71 -2.30 -3.82
N ASN A 90 -13.15 -3.40 -3.29
CA ASN A 90 -12.45 -3.39 -2.01
C ASN A 90 -11.51 -2.18 -2.04
N PRO A 91 -11.59 -1.27 -1.05
CA PRO A 91 -10.65 -0.16 -0.98
C PRO A 91 -9.25 -0.77 -1.04
N ALA A 92 -8.47 -0.35 -2.04
CA ALA A 92 -7.15 -0.90 -2.27
C ALA A 92 -6.37 -0.81 -0.95
N THR A 93 -6.00 -1.96 -0.39
CA THR A 93 -5.18 -2.02 0.82
C THR A 93 -3.93 -1.20 0.56
N LEU A 94 -3.61 -0.29 1.49
CA LEU A 94 -2.42 0.53 1.42
C LEU A 94 -1.17 -0.35 1.26
N SER A 95 -0.20 0.12 0.48
CA SER A 95 1.09 -0.56 0.42
C SER A 95 1.79 -0.53 1.78
N PRO A 96 2.67 -1.49 2.08
CA PRO A 96 3.48 -1.47 3.30
C PRO A 96 4.26 -0.16 3.48
N GLU A 97 4.76 0.42 2.38
CA GLU A 97 5.50 1.69 2.35
C GLU A 97 4.57 2.87 2.65
N GLN A 98 3.37 2.91 2.07
CA GLN A 98 2.39 3.95 2.36
C GLN A 98 1.96 3.91 3.83
N ALA A 99 1.75 2.71 4.38
CA ALA A 99 1.46 2.54 5.79
C ALA A 99 2.65 2.94 6.69
N LEU A 100 3.88 2.65 6.27
CA LEU A 100 5.08 3.10 6.98
C LEU A 100 5.19 4.64 6.99
N VAL A 101 4.93 5.30 5.85
CA VAL A 101 4.89 6.76 5.74
C VAL A 101 3.84 7.32 6.69
N LEU A 102 2.63 6.74 6.72
CA LEU A 102 1.58 7.15 7.65
C LEU A 102 2.05 7.06 9.10
N MET A 103 2.70 5.96 9.49
CA MET A 103 3.23 5.80 10.86
C MET A 103 4.30 6.84 11.21
N VAL A 104 5.27 7.05 10.32
CA VAL A 104 6.43 7.93 10.58
C VAL A 104 6.02 9.40 10.57
N VAL A 105 5.24 9.83 9.58
CA VAL A 105 4.82 11.24 9.44
C VAL A 105 3.94 11.68 10.61
N ASN A 106 3.09 10.79 11.11
CA ASN A 106 2.17 11.09 12.21
C ASN A 106 2.69 10.66 13.59
N GLY A 107 3.91 10.15 13.69
CA GLY A 107 4.50 9.72 14.96
C GLY A 107 3.74 8.59 15.65
N LEU A 108 3.09 7.70 14.89
CA LEU A 108 2.29 6.61 15.45
C LEU A 108 3.18 5.51 16.03
N SER A 109 2.92 5.15 17.28
CA SER A 109 3.45 3.92 17.86
C SER A 109 2.85 2.68 17.19
N THR A 110 3.57 1.56 17.27
CA THR A 110 3.08 0.24 16.82
C THR A 110 1.70 -0.09 17.37
N ARG A 111 1.46 0.21 18.66
CA ARG A 111 0.16 -0.03 19.32
C ARG A 111 -0.95 0.84 18.75
N GLN A 112 -0.68 2.12 18.48
CA GLN A 112 -1.65 3.01 17.86
C GLN A 112 -2.01 2.55 16.45
N TYR A 113 -1.01 2.16 15.65
CA TYR A 113 -1.23 1.62 14.32
C TYR A 113 -2.09 0.34 14.35
N GLN A 114 -1.76 -0.61 15.24
CA GLN A 114 -2.53 -1.83 15.41
C GLN A 114 -3.98 -1.55 15.81
N ARG A 115 -4.23 -0.63 16.74
CA ARG A 115 -5.58 -0.21 17.14
C ARG A 115 -6.38 0.39 15.97
N ILE A 116 -5.76 1.27 15.18
CA ILE A 116 -6.41 1.88 14.01
C ILE A 116 -6.78 0.79 13.00
N ARG A 117 -5.88 -0.16 12.78
CA ARG A 117 -6.13 -1.31 11.89
C ARG A 117 -7.25 -2.19 12.42
N GLU A 118 -7.24 -2.57 13.70
CA GLU A 118 -8.28 -3.38 14.34
C GLU A 118 -9.66 -2.69 14.22
N GLN A 119 -9.73 -1.38 14.44
CA GLN A 119 -10.96 -0.61 14.26
C GLN A 119 -11.46 -0.65 12.81
N ALA A 120 -10.57 -0.53 11.82
CA ALA A 120 -10.94 -0.64 10.41
C ALA A 120 -11.43 -2.07 10.08
N GLU A 121 -10.77 -3.09 10.61
CA GLU A 121 -11.16 -4.50 10.43
C GLU A 121 -12.53 -4.80 11.05
N ASN A 122 -12.84 -4.22 12.21
CA ASN A 122 -14.16 -4.33 12.84
C ASN A 122 -15.28 -3.70 11.98
N LEU A 123 -14.94 -2.72 11.14
CA LEU A 123 -15.84 -2.12 10.16
C LEU A 123 -15.82 -2.84 8.80
N ASN A 124 -15.24 -4.06 8.74
CA ASN A 124 -15.02 -4.84 7.52
C ASN A 124 -14.16 -4.12 6.45
N CYS A 125 -13.34 -3.16 6.87
CA CYS A 125 -12.46 -2.40 6.00
C CYS A 125 -11.01 -2.88 6.12
N LYS A 126 -10.50 -3.54 5.07
CA LYS A 126 -9.11 -4.05 5.01
C LYS A 126 -8.16 -3.03 4.36
N LEU A 127 -8.22 -1.79 4.79
CA LEU A 127 -7.41 -0.69 4.24
C LEU A 127 -5.94 -0.78 4.67
N TYR A 128 -5.66 -1.17 5.92
CA TYR A 128 -4.31 -1.14 6.47
C TYR A 128 -3.63 -2.52 6.40
N PRO A 129 -2.40 -2.62 5.86
CA PRO A 129 -1.66 -3.87 5.84
C PRO A 129 -1.31 -4.35 7.26
N PRO A 130 -1.06 -5.65 7.46
CA PRO A 130 -0.60 -6.16 8.74
C PRO A 130 0.78 -5.60 9.10
N TYR A 131 1.01 -5.37 10.40
CA TYR A 131 2.22 -4.69 10.89
C TYR A 131 3.53 -5.38 10.49
N HIS A 132 3.56 -6.71 10.35
CA HIS A 132 4.78 -7.41 9.94
C HIS A 132 5.27 -6.96 8.56
N LYS A 133 4.36 -6.63 7.62
CA LYS A 133 4.72 -6.06 6.31
C LYS A 133 5.27 -4.66 6.42
N VAL A 134 4.68 -3.83 7.28
CA VAL A 134 5.19 -2.48 7.57
C VAL A 134 6.58 -2.55 8.21
N LYS A 135 6.79 -3.53 9.09
CA LYS A 135 8.09 -3.82 9.72
C LYS A 135 9.13 -4.24 8.68
N GLU A 136 8.78 -5.14 7.74
CA GLU A 136 9.64 -5.51 6.61
C GLU A 136 10.05 -4.28 5.78
N ALA A 137 9.08 -3.44 5.39
CA ALA A 137 9.35 -2.19 4.66
C ALA A 137 10.24 -1.22 5.45
N LYS A 138 10.07 -1.17 6.78
CA LYS A 138 10.92 -0.37 7.67
C LYS A 138 12.35 -0.88 7.69
N HIS A 139 12.55 -2.20 7.75
CA HIS A 139 13.88 -2.80 7.73
C HIS A 139 14.63 -2.52 6.43
N LEU A 140 13.94 -2.52 5.28
CA LEU A 140 14.53 -2.16 3.98
C LEU A 140 14.99 -0.69 3.88
N CYS A 141 14.64 0.14 4.86
CA CYS A 141 15.09 1.54 4.95
C CYS A 141 16.31 1.73 5.85
N TYR A 142 16.80 0.67 6.50
CA TYR A 142 17.98 0.75 7.36
C TYR A 142 19.25 0.42 6.57
N PRO A 143 20.33 1.20 6.77
CA PRO A 143 21.63 0.83 6.22
C PRO A 143 22.18 -0.43 6.92
N HIS A 144 23.05 -1.15 6.22
CA HIS A 144 23.76 -2.30 6.76
C HIS A 144 24.99 -1.85 7.55
N GLY A 145 25.56 -2.72 8.38
CA GLY A 145 26.83 -2.45 9.07
C GLY A 145 26.73 -1.46 10.25
N ILE A 146 25.56 -1.34 10.87
CA ILE A 146 25.38 -0.56 12.10
C ILE A 146 25.99 -1.33 13.27
N SER A 147 26.94 -0.71 13.98
CA SER A 147 27.49 -1.20 15.23
C SER A 147 26.79 -0.51 16.40
N VAL A 148 26.32 -1.28 17.38
CA VAL A 148 25.66 -0.75 18.58
C VAL A 148 26.32 -1.34 19.81
N THR A 149 26.73 -0.46 20.71
CA THR A 149 27.30 -0.80 22.02
C THR A 149 26.42 -0.20 23.12
N GLY A 150 26.78 -0.46 24.38
CA GLY A 150 26.12 0.20 25.52
C GLY A 150 26.36 1.70 25.61
N THR A 151 27.33 2.25 24.85
CA THR A 151 27.75 3.66 24.96
C THR A 151 27.58 4.45 23.67
N SER A 152 27.45 3.76 22.53
CA SER A 152 27.36 4.40 21.21
C SER A 152 26.61 3.54 20.21
N GLY A 153 26.09 4.21 19.18
CA GLY A 153 25.72 3.57 17.92
C GLY A 153 26.44 4.27 16.79
N GLU A 154 27.05 3.50 15.88
CA GLU A 154 27.83 4.06 14.78
C GLU A 154 27.69 3.25 13.49
N ILE A 155 27.87 3.96 12.38
CA ILE A 155 27.99 3.40 11.04
C ILE A 155 29.15 4.10 10.34
N THR A 156 29.83 3.39 9.43
CA THR A 156 30.86 4.03 8.62
C THR A 156 30.24 5.14 7.75
N SER A 157 30.97 6.25 7.59
CA SER A 157 30.49 7.38 6.79
C SER A 157 30.15 6.95 5.36
N GLN A 158 31.02 6.14 4.74
CA GLN A 158 30.82 5.66 3.37
C GLN A 158 29.54 4.82 3.24
N THR A 159 29.30 3.86 4.14
CA THR A 159 28.10 3.01 4.07
C THR A 159 26.82 3.83 4.22
N LEU A 160 26.82 4.85 5.09
CA LEU A 160 25.66 5.73 5.24
C LEU A 160 25.43 6.63 4.02
N VAL A 161 26.51 7.16 3.45
CA VAL A 161 26.49 7.96 2.22
C VAL A 161 25.93 7.15 1.06
N ASP A 162 26.47 5.95 0.82
CA ASP A 162 26.03 5.06 -0.26
C ASP A 162 24.56 4.69 -0.11
N HIS A 163 24.15 4.33 1.11
CA HIS A 163 22.76 4.02 1.40
C HIS A 163 21.84 5.24 1.18
N ALA A 164 22.23 6.43 1.66
CA ALA A 164 21.46 7.65 1.48
C ALA A 164 21.29 8.03 0.01
N VAL A 165 22.38 7.96 -0.77
CA VAL A 165 22.37 8.23 -2.22
C VAL A 165 21.51 7.20 -2.94
N SER A 166 21.71 5.91 -2.65
CA SER A 166 20.89 4.83 -3.23
C SER A 166 19.39 5.09 -2.99
N ARG A 167 18.99 5.42 -1.76
CA ARG A 167 17.59 5.73 -1.44
C ARG A 167 17.05 6.96 -2.20
N ILE A 168 17.87 7.98 -2.42
CA ILE A 168 17.49 9.15 -3.23
C ILE A 168 17.34 8.77 -4.70
N CYS A 169 18.24 7.96 -5.25
CA CYS A 169 18.18 7.49 -6.62
C CYS A 169 16.96 6.62 -6.92
N HIS A 170 16.37 5.96 -5.91
CA HIS A 170 15.13 5.20 -6.05
C HIS A 170 13.87 6.07 -6.11
N ILE A 171 13.97 7.39 -5.88
CA ILE A 171 12.85 8.31 -6.07
C ILE A 171 12.54 8.40 -7.58
N GLU A 172 11.29 8.19 -7.97
CA GLU A 172 10.86 8.07 -9.36
C GLU A 172 11.41 9.16 -10.27
N PHE A 173 11.18 10.44 -9.95
CA PHE A 173 11.67 11.56 -10.77
C PHE A 173 13.22 11.65 -10.81
N VAL A 174 13.91 11.18 -9.77
CA VAL A 174 15.38 11.18 -9.72
C VAL A 174 15.91 10.06 -10.61
N ASN A 175 15.32 8.87 -10.51
CA ASN A 175 15.64 7.71 -11.33
C ASN A 175 15.44 8.01 -12.82
N GLU A 176 14.35 8.69 -13.19
CA GLU A 176 14.11 9.13 -14.55
C GLU A 176 15.20 10.09 -15.06
N LYS A 177 15.56 11.10 -14.27
CA LYS A 177 16.66 12.02 -14.63
C LYS A 177 18.01 11.32 -14.74
N LEU A 178 18.29 10.35 -13.86
CA LEU A 178 19.51 9.54 -13.92
C LEU A 178 19.57 8.71 -15.21
N ARG A 179 18.44 8.13 -15.64
CA ARG A 179 18.35 7.34 -16.88
C ARG A 179 18.50 8.18 -18.14
N LEU A 180 18.02 9.43 -18.11
CA LEU A 180 18.15 10.37 -19.23
C LEU A 180 19.52 11.05 -19.28
N SER A 181 20.31 10.97 -18.21
CA SER A 181 21.65 11.53 -18.15
C SER A 181 22.60 10.77 -19.07
N THR A 182 23.32 11.50 -19.92
CA THR A 182 24.40 10.95 -20.76
C THR A 182 25.73 10.83 -20.02
N ASN A 183 25.87 11.48 -18.86
CA ASN A 183 27.09 11.41 -18.05
C ASN A 183 27.13 10.13 -17.23
N THR A 184 28.33 9.56 -17.10
CA THR A 184 28.62 8.37 -16.28
C THR A 184 29.11 8.73 -14.88
N THR A 185 29.45 10.00 -14.64
CA THR A 185 29.96 10.50 -13.37
C THR A 185 28.93 11.41 -12.71
N PHE A 186 28.76 11.23 -11.40
CA PHE A 186 27.83 11.99 -10.58
C PHE A 186 28.54 12.54 -9.36
N GLU A 187 28.25 13.78 -9.02
CA GLU A 187 28.78 14.43 -7.83
C GLU A 187 27.66 14.56 -6.79
N VAL A 188 27.96 14.16 -5.55
CA VAL A 188 27.03 14.30 -4.43
C VAL A 188 27.60 15.29 -3.44
N ILE A 189 26.84 16.37 -3.21
CA ILE A 189 27.17 17.38 -2.21
C ILE A 189 26.43 17.05 -0.93
N MET A 190 27.16 16.92 0.17
CA MET A 190 26.62 16.69 1.50
C MET A 190 27.19 17.72 2.49
N LYS A 191 26.43 18.02 3.54
CA LYS A 191 26.96 18.68 4.74
C LYS A 191 27.01 17.70 5.89
N TRP A 192 27.97 17.84 6.78
CA TRP A 192 28.01 17.11 8.04
C TRP A 192 28.07 18.08 9.20
N GLY A 193 27.66 17.62 10.38
CA GLY A 193 27.63 18.44 11.59
C GLY A 193 27.65 17.56 12.82
N ARG A 194 28.04 18.18 13.94
CA ARG A 194 28.08 17.55 15.25
C ARG A 194 27.37 18.46 16.24
N ASP A 195 26.67 17.87 17.20
CA ASP A 195 25.93 18.63 18.20
C ASP A 195 25.81 17.83 19.51
N GLY A 196 25.80 18.56 20.62
CA GLY A 196 25.55 18.05 21.96
C GLY A 196 24.10 18.25 22.39
N SER A 197 23.55 17.31 23.15
CA SER A 197 22.22 17.41 23.72
C SER A 197 22.18 16.87 25.15
N GLU A 198 21.26 17.42 25.94
CA GLU A 198 20.97 16.96 27.29
C GLU A 198 19.62 16.23 27.33
N GLN A 199 19.57 15.14 28.10
CA GLN A 199 18.37 14.30 28.22
C GLN A 199 18.13 13.85 29.66
N ASN A 200 16.92 13.35 29.92
CA ASN A 200 16.60 12.78 31.22
C ASN A 200 17.45 11.54 31.50
N ARG A 201 18.04 11.47 32.70
CA ARG A 201 18.84 10.33 33.13
C ARG A 201 17.99 9.07 33.16
N TYR A 202 18.44 8.05 32.44
CA TYR A 202 17.97 6.69 32.59
C TYR A 202 18.90 5.91 33.53
N LYS A 203 18.42 4.84 34.17
CA LYS A 203 19.19 4.00 35.11
C LYS A 203 20.30 3.15 34.44
N GLN A 204 20.83 3.63 33.32
CA GLN A 204 21.91 3.01 32.57
C GLN A 204 23.22 3.15 33.36
N LYS A 205 23.92 2.03 33.51
CA LYS A 205 25.23 1.99 34.17
C LYS A 205 26.31 1.98 33.09
N PHE A 206 27.37 2.76 33.31
CA PHE A 206 28.54 2.79 32.46
C PHE A 206 29.75 2.24 33.22
N SER A 207 30.67 1.60 32.50
CA SER A 207 31.94 1.12 33.05
C SER A 207 32.96 2.24 33.23
N GLU A 208 32.87 3.29 32.41
CA GLU A 208 33.81 4.41 32.38
C GLU A 208 33.11 5.71 32.77
N GLU A 209 33.81 6.58 33.51
CA GLU A 209 33.28 7.85 34.02
C GLU A 209 33.06 8.90 32.93
N ILE A 210 33.67 8.72 31.75
CA ILE A 210 33.48 9.64 30.62
C ILE A 210 32.05 9.61 30.08
N PHE A 211 31.35 8.49 30.24
CA PHE A 211 30.01 8.32 29.71
C PHE A 211 28.95 8.81 30.69
N SER A 212 27.90 9.45 30.16
CA SER A 212 26.79 9.94 30.95
C SER A 212 25.44 9.71 30.29
N ALA A 213 24.48 9.21 31.06
CA ALA A 213 23.13 8.92 30.58
C ALA A 213 22.33 10.19 30.25
N ASP A 214 22.71 11.35 30.78
CA ASP A 214 22.05 12.63 30.50
C ASP A 214 22.71 13.43 29.39
N LYS A 215 23.82 12.97 28.81
CA LYS A 215 24.50 13.67 27.71
C LYS A 215 24.50 12.81 26.47
N LEU A 216 24.29 13.44 25.32
CA LEU A 216 24.30 12.80 24.02
C LEU A 216 25.09 13.68 23.05
N PHE A 217 26.11 13.11 22.43
CA PHE A 217 26.84 13.75 21.34
C PHE A 217 26.50 13.01 20.04
N ILE A 218 26.08 13.74 19.01
CA ILE A 218 25.62 13.15 17.74
C ILE A 218 26.40 13.77 16.58
N ILE A 219 26.81 12.92 15.66
CA ILE A 219 27.40 13.28 14.37
C ILE A 219 26.41 12.88 13.28
N CYS A 220 26.08 13.82 12.40
CA CYS A 220 25.12 13.63 11.33
C CYS A 220 25.66 14.10 9.98
N VAL A 221 25.10 13.53 8.91
CA VAL A 221 25.27 13.99 7.53
C VAL A 221 23.91 14.32 6.92
N VAL A 222 23.88 15.31 6.02
CA VAL A 222 22.68 15.73 5.29
C VAL A 222 23.02 15.79 3.80
N PRO A 223 22.36 14.99 2.95
CA PRO A 223 22.49 15.12 1.50
C PRO A 223 21.88 16.45 1.05
N LEU A 224 22.62 17.21 0.25
CA LEU A 224 22.18 18.52 -0.25
C LEU A 224 21.80 18.46 -1.72
N GLN A 225 22.67 17.92 -2.57
CA GLN A 225 22.49 17.93 -4.02
C GLN A 225 23.14 16.72 -4.68
N ILE A 226 22.58 16.29 -5.81
CA ILE A 226 23.17 15.31 -6.73
C ILE A 226 23.25 15.97 -8.11
N HIS A 227 24.42 15.94 -8.72
CA HIS A 227 24.71 16.54 -10.02
C HIS A 227 25.21 15.49 -11.00
N SER A 228 24.88 15.69 -12.28
CA SER A 228 25.41 14.93 -13.42
C SER A 228 26.54 15.72 -14.07
N GLY A 229 27.76 15.14 -14.14
CA GLY A 229 28.97 15.80 -14.65
C GLY A 229 29.76 16.58 -13.59
N THR A 230 31.03 16.87 -13.87
CA THR A 230 31.98 17.50 -12.92
C THR A 230 32.23 18.99 -13.17
N ASP A 231 31.87 19.53 -14.34
CA ASP A 231 32.30 20.88 -14.79
C ASP A 231 31.16 21.65 -15.52
N ASP A 232 31.41 22.25 -16.69
CA ASP A 232 30.43 23.10 -17.42
C ASP A 232 29.15 22.38 -17.90
N SER A 233 29.13 21.04 -17.86
CA SER A 233 27.96 20.21 -18.16
C SER A 233 27.12 19.85 -16.91
N LYS A 234 27.44 20.44 -15.75
CA LYS A 234 26.83 20.12 -14.47
C LYS A 234 25.33 20.41 -14.47
N SER A 235 24.53 19.35 -14.43
CA SER A 235 23.08 19.45 -14.30
C SER A 235 22.58 18.90 -12.97
N VAL A 236 21.69 19.64 -12.32
CA VAL A 236 21.13 19.24 -11.02
C VAL A 236 20.08 18.15 -11.22
N ILE A 237 20.39 16.95 -10.74
CA ILE A 237 19.46 15.82 -10.75
C ILE A 237 18.49 15.96 -9.60
N TRP A 238 19.03 16.17 -8.41
CA TRP A 238 18.27 16.26 -7.17
C TRP A 238 18.81 17.36 -6.27
N LYS A 239 17.90 18.07 -5.61
CA LYS A 239 18.20 19.07 -4.59
C LYS A 239 17.30 18.82 -3.39
N ASN A 240 17.89 18.81 -2.20
CA ASN A 240 17.16 18.68 -0.96
C ASN A 240 16.16 19.84 -0.83
N PRO A 241 14.84 19.57 -0.72
CA PRO A 241 13.83 20.62 -0.65
C PRO A 241 13.85 21.37 0.69
N VAL A 242 14.35 20.75 1.77
CA VAL A 242 14.39 21.33 3.12
C VAL A 242 15.70 20.98 3.83
N PRO A 243 16.84 21.56 3.43
CA PRO A 243 18.17 21.13 3.89
C PRO A 243 18.41 21.35 5.40
N SER A 244 17.63 22.23 6.04
CA SER A 244 17.71 22.47 7.50
C SER A 244 16.74 21.60 8.32
N SER A 245 15.96 20.72 7.68
CA SER A 245 15.03 19.85 8.37
C SER A 245 15.73 18.62 8.97
N THR A 246 15.33 18.25 10.19
CA THR A 246 15.72 16.99 10.83
C THR A 246 15.36 15.75 9.99
N LYS A 247 14.36 15.86 9.09
CA LYS A 247 13.93 14.77 8.19
C LYS A 247 15.03 14.27 7.24
N TYR A 248 16.03 15.11 6.94
CA TYR A 248 17.18 14.75 6.10
C TYR A 248 18.48 14.58 6.88
N CYS A 249 18.44 14.80 8.20
CA CYS A 249 19.57 14.57 9.08
C CYS A 249 19.75 13.07 9.29
N ARG A 250 20.88 12.52 8.83
CA ARG A 250 21.22 11.09 8.92
C ARG A 250 22.30 10.91 9.97
N PRO A 251 22.00 10.27 11.11
CA PRO A 251 22.99 10.06 12.17
C PRO A 251 24.05 9.05 11.70
N ILE A 252 25.32 9.46 11.77
CA ILE A 252 26.50 8.62 11.57
C ILE A 252 26.87 7.95 12.88
N LYS A 253 26.90 8.75 13.95
CA LYS A 253 27.34 8.30 15.27
C LYS A 253 26.55 9.04 16.34
N PHE A 254 26.15 8.33 17.38
CA PHE A 254 25.75 8.95 18.63
C PHE A 254 26.50 8.28 19.79
N ILE A 255 26.84 9.06 20.81
CA ILE A 255 27.63 8.63 21.96
C ILE A 255 27.06 9.27 23.22
N PHE A 256 26.95 8.51 24.31
CA PHE A 256 26.52 9.02 25.61
C PHE A 256 27.64 9.77 26.34
N VAL A 257 28.07 10.93 25.81
CA VAL A 257 29.20 11.71 26.34
C VAL A 257 28.85 13.19 26.32
N LYS A 258 29.45 13.98 27.23
CA LYS A 258 29.33 15.44 27.19
C LYS A 258 30.16 15.98 26.03
N GLU A 259 29.60 16.92 25.28
CA GLU A 259 30.34 17.67 24.26
C GLU A 259 31.57 18.35 24.89
N SER A 260 32.71 18.22 24.21
CA SER A 260 34.00 18.78 24.62
C SER A 260 34.85 19.12 23.39
N THR A 261 35.83 20.01 23.56
CA THR A 261 36.73 20.44 22.48
C THR A 261 37.48 19.26 21.85
N ASP A 262 37.88 18.28 22.66
CA ASP A 262 38.61 17.10 22.18
C ASP A 262 37.77 16.27 21.19
N LEU A 263 36.47 16.10 21.49
CA LEU A 263 35.52 15.38 20.63
C LEU A 263 35.18 16.14 19.34
N ILE A 264 35.30 17.46 19.34
CA ILE A 264 35.06 18.30 18.16
C ILE A 264 36.23 18.23 17.20
N THR A 265 37.46 18.14 17.73
CA THR A 265 38.70 18.26 16.93
C THR A 265 39.16 16.93 16.32
N THR A 266 38.60 15.80 16.78
CA THR A 266 38.90 14.44 16.29
C THR A 266 38.10 14.10 15.03
#